data_AF-A0A2W6C2V4-F1
#
_entry.id   AF-A0A2W6C2V4-F1
#
_cell.length_a   1.000
_cell.length_b   1.000
_cell.length_c   1.000
_cell.angle_alpha   90.00
_cell.angle_beta   90.00
_cell.angle_gamma   90.00
#
_symmetry.space_group_name_H-M   'P 1'
#
loop_
_entity.id
_entity.type
_entity.pdbx_description
1 polymer ?
#
loop_
_entity_poly.entity_id
_entity_poly.type
_entity_poly.pdbx_seq_one_letter_code
_entity_poly.pdbx_strand_id
1 'polypeptide(L)' 'MSDLLIELSAWLEQTAQRLRTGEIEPDGALALIEECARLAAEASSHVDERVRAAIEPLPDLPGQLPLPAA' A
#
# COMPACT_ATOMS: atom_id res chain seq x y z
N MET A 1 -10.58 -5.47 -4.48
CA MET A 1 -9.12 -5.20 -4.41
C MET A 1 -8.84 -3.73 -4.09
N SER A 2 -9.56 -2.78 -4.68
CA SER A 2 -9.60 -1.37 -4.22
C SER A 2 -10.05 -1.25 -2.76
N ASP A 3 -10.91 -2.16 -2.31
CA ASP A 3 -11.45 -2.21 -0.95
C ASP A 3 -10.36 -2.40 0.11
N LEU A 4 -9.32 -3.19 -0.18
CA LEU A 4 -8.21 -3.43 0.75
C LEU A 4 -7.42 -2.15 1.07
N LEU A 5 -7.12 -1.33 0.06
CA LEU A 5 -6.43 -0.05 0.29
C LEU A 5 -7.30 0.95 1.06
N ILE A 6 -8.62 0.89 0.86
CA ILE A 6 -9.58 1.71 1.62
C ILE A 6 -9.59 1.29 3.09
N GLU A 7 -9.61 -0.01 3.36
CA GLU A 7 -9.54 -0.58 4.71
C GLU A 7 -8.22 -0.25 5.41
N LEU A 8 -7.07 -0.45 4.75
CA LEU A 8 -5.76 -0.10 5.30
C LEU A 8 -5.63 1.40 5.61
N SER A 9 -6.16 2.26 4.73
CA SER A 9 -6.16 3.71 4.95
C SER A 9 -7.04 4.08 6.14
N ALA A 10 -8.23 3.48 6.26
CA ALA A 10 -9.14 3.72 7.38
C ALA A 10 -8.55 3.28 8.72
N TRP A 11 -7.87 2.12 8.76
CA TRP A 11 -7.16 1.66 9.95
C TRP A 11 -5.99 2.57 10.32
N LEU A 12 -5.22 3.04 9.34
CA LEU A 12 -4.13 3.97 9.57
C LEU A 12 -4.64 5.31 10.14
N GLU A 13 -5.73 5.84 9.58
CA GLU A 13 -6.38 7.06 10.10
C GLU A 13 -6.85 6.90 11.53
N GLN A 14 -7.48 5.76 11.86
CA GLN A 14 -7.95 5.49 13.22
C GLN A 14 -6.78 5.40 14.22
N THR A 15 -5.71 4.68 13.88
CA THR A 15 -4.51 4.54 14.72
C THR A 15 -3.81 5.88 14.92
N ALA A 16 -3.65 6.66 13.84
CA ALA A 16 -3.08 8.00 13.91
C ALA A 16 -3.96 8.96 14.73
N GLN A 17 -5.29 8.82 14.66
CA GLN A 17 -6.18 9.64 15.46
C GLN A 17 -6.03 9.36 16.94
N ARG A 18 -5.87 8.09 17.34
CA ARG A 18 -5.57 7.71 18.72
C ARG A 18 -4.26 8.32 19.20
N LEU A 19 -3.20 8.24 18.39
CA LEU A 19 -1.92 8.91 18.70
C LEU A 19 -2.09 10.42 18.94
N ARG A 20 -2.91 11.08 18.11
CA ARG A 20 -3.16 12.52 18.20
C ARG A 20 -3.98 12.95 19.42
N THR A 21 -4.71 12.05 20.08
CA THR A 21 -5.43 12.43 21.32
C THR A 21 -4.47 12.72 22.46
N GLY A 22 -3.25 12.15 22.43
CA GLY A 22 -2.24 12.35 23.46
C GLY A 22 -2.55 11.71 24.82
N GLU A 23 -3.69 11.03 24.94
CA GLU A 23 -4.14 10.32 26.14
C GLU A 23 -3.60 8.88 26.16
N ILE A 24 -2.30 8.71 25.91
CA ILE A 24 -1.68 7.39 25.78
C ILE A 24 -0.34 7.38 26.50
N GLU A 25 -0.12 6.35 27.30
CA GLU A 25 1.17 6.10 27.95
C GLU A 25 2.28 5.90 26.89
N PRO A 26 3.54 6.25 27.19
CA PRO A 26 4.65 6.20 26.24
C PRO A 26 4.83 4.86 25.52
N ASP A 27 4.70 3.75 26.26
CA ASP A 27 4.81 2.40 25.70
C ASP A 27 3.64 2.09 24.75
N GLY A 28 2.44 2.60 25.06
CA GLY A 28 1.27 2.49 24.19
C GLY A 28 1.39 3.37 22.95
N ALA A 29 2.03 4.54 23.07
CA ALA A 29 2.32 5.40 21.93
C ALA A 29 3.34 4.75 20.98
N LEU A 30 4.39 4.12 21.51
CA LEU A 30 5.36 3.37 20.69
C LEU A 30 4.67 2.26 19.89
N ALA A 31 3.84 1.43 20.55
CA ALA A 31 3.10 0.36 19.89
C ALA A 31 2.18 0.88 18.77
N LEU A 32 1.51 2.02 18.97
CA LEU A 32 0.67 2.64 17.94
C LEU A 32 1.49 3.23 16.78
N ILE A 33 2.69 3.76 17.04
CA ILE A 33 3.59 4.24 15.99
C ILE A 33 4.08 3.08 15.12
N GLU A 34 4.49 1.97 15.74
CA GLU A 34 4.90 0.75 15.03
C GLU A 34 3.76 0.20 14.18
N GLU A 35 2.53 0.21 14.71
CA GLU A 35 1.34 -0.22 13.99
C GLU A 35 1.03 0.70 12.78
N CYS A 36 1.13 2.02 12.95
CA CYS A 36 1.02 2.96 11.84
C CYS A 36 2.08 2.70 10.75
N ALA A 37 3.33 2.44 11.15
CA ALA A 37 4.42 2.16 10.21
C ALA A 37 4.17 0.86 9.43
N ARG A 38 3.66 -0.18 10.11
CA ARG A 38 3.27 -1.45 9.50
C ARG A 38 2.17 -1.27 8.46
N LEU A 39 1.08 -0.58 8.81
CA LEU A 39 -0.05 -0.32 7.91
C LEU A 39 0.37 0.52 6.69
N ALA A 40 1.24 1.52 6.90
CA ALA A 40 1.77 2.35 5.82
C ALA A 40 2.64 1.55 4.84
N ALA A 41 3.51 0.68 5.36
CA ALA A 41 4.35 -0.18 4.54
C ALA A 41 3.52 -1.16 3.71
N GLU A 42 2.48 -1.77 4.30
CA GLU A 42 1.56 -2.67 3.63
C GLU A 42 0.80 -1.96 2.50
N ALA A 43 0.21 -0.80 2.78
CA ALA A 43 -0.47 0.00 1.76
C ALA A 43 0.48 0.42 0.63
N SER A 44 1.71 0.83 0.96
CA SER A 44 2.73 1.20 -0.02
C SER A 44 3.10 0.02 -0.92
N SER A 45 3.23 -1.19 -0.37
CA SER A 45 3.55 -2.38 -1.16
C SER A 45 2.45 -2.70 -2.18
N HIS A 46 1.19 -2.63 -1.77
CA HIS A 46 0.06 -2.85 -2.67
C HIS A 46 -0.07 -1.77 -3.75
N VAL A 47 0.29 -0.52 -3.44
CA VAL A 47 0.35 0.53 -4.47
C VAL A 47 1.49 0.26 -5.46
N ASP A 48 2.68 -0.14 -4.99
CA ASP A 48 3.81 -0.49 -5.86
C ASP A 48 3.47 -1.67 -6.79
N GLU A 49 2.87 -2.73 -6.25
CA GLU A 49 2.40 -3.88 -7.02
C GLU A 49 1.43 -3.46 -8.12
N ARG A 50 0.48 -2.56 -7.82
CA ARG A 50 -0.48 -2.04 -8.80
C ARG A 50 0.18 -1.20 -9.87
N VAL A 51 1.13 -0.34 -9.49
CA VAL A 51 1.88 0.50 -10.44
C VAL A 51 2.70 -0.38 -11.36
N ARG A 52 3.40 -1.38 -10.80
CA ARG A 52 4.17 -2.35 -11.58
C ARG A 52 3.29 -3.14 -12.53
N ALA A 53 2.17 -3.69 -12.06
CA ALA A 53 1.22 -4.43 -12.89
C ALA A 53 0.59 -3.57 -14.01
N ALA A 54 0.47 -2.26 -13.81
CA ALA A 54 -0.02 -1.34 -14.83
C ALA A 54 1.03 -1.00 -15.90
N ILE A 55 2.33 -1.13 -15.58
CA ILE A 55 3.46 -0.78 -16.46
C ILE A 55 4.03 -2.03 -17.16
N GLU A 56 3.89 -3.21 -16.56
CA GLU A 56 4.47 -4.45 -17.09
C GLU A 56 3.83 -4.80 -18.45
N PRO A 57 4.62 -4.88 -19.54
CA PRO A 57 4.09 -5.23 -20.84
C PRO A 57 3.46 -6.62 -20.78
N LEU A 58 2.29 -6.77 -21.39
CA LEU A 58 1.64 -8.08 -21.53
C LEU A 58 2.66 -9.08 -22.10
N PRO A 59 2.77 -10.29 -21.54
CA PRO A 59 3.69 -11.29 -22.07
C PRO A 59 3.38 -11.54 -23.54
N ASP A 60 4.42 -11.64 -24.38
CA ASP A 60 4.28 -11.95 -25.80
C ASP A 60 3.43 -13.23 -25.94
N LEU A 61 2.19 -13.05 -26.42
CA LEU A 61 1.31 -14.16 -26.69
C LEU A 61 1.91 -15.00 -27.83
N PRO A 62 1.90 -16.34 -27.73
CA PRO A 62 2.41 -17.19 -28.79
C PRO A 62 1.67 -16.89 -30.09
N GLY A 63 2.39 -16.30 -31.06
CA GLY A 63 1.84 -15.86 -32.36
C GLY A 63 1.97 -14.36 -32.66
N GLN A 64 2.45 -13.53 -31.74
CA GLN A 64 2.77 -12.13 -32.03
C GLN A 64 4.17 -12.02 -32.64
N LEU A 65 4.27 -11.52 -33.88
CA LEU A 65 5.56 -11.12 -34.48
C LEU A 65 5.88 -9.68 -34.06
N PRO A 66 7.13 -9.36 -33.70
CA PRO A 66 7.53 -8.00 -33.39
C PRO A 66 7.22 -7.07 -34.57
N LEU A 67 6.58 -5.93 -34.31
CA LEU A 67 6.36 -4.93 -35.35
C LEU A 67 7.72 -4.38 -35.80
N PRO A 68 7.98 -4.29 -37.12
CA PRO A 68 9.23 -3.74 -37.61
C PRO A 68 9.34 -2.27 -37.20
N ALA A 69 10.45 -1.93 -36.54
CA ALA A 69 10.79 -0.53 -36.26
C ALA A 69 10.99 0.21 -37.59
N ALA A 70 10.29 1.33 -37.76
CA ALA A 70 10.38 2.22 -38.91
C ALA A 70 11.67 3.05 -38.89
#